data_AF-D5SZH2-F1
#
_entry.id   AF-D5SZH2-F1
#
_cell.length_a   1.000
_cell.length_b   1.000
_cell.length_c   1.000
_cell.angle_alpha   90.00
_cell.angle_beta   90.00
_cell.angle_gamma   90.00
#
_symmetry.space_group_name_H-M   'P 1'
#
loop_
_entity.id
_entity.type
_entity.pdbx_description
1 polymer ?
#
loop_
_entity_poly.entity_id
_entity_poly.type
_entity_poly.pdbx_seq_one_letter_code
_entity_poly.pdbx_strand_id
1 'polypeptide(L)' 'MTQPELDTDFTDEIVCPWCGYEHRDKWEYQEGEQFCGDCGRKFFLGIHTKVTYSTERLE' A
#
# COMPACT_ATOMS: atom_id res chain seq x y z
N MET A 1 12.96 -8.38 21.67
CA MET A 1 13.46 -8.79 20.34
C MET A 1 12.80 -7.85 19.35
N THR A 2 13.54 -6.85 18.86
CA THR A 2 13.00 -5.89 17.89
C THR A 2 12.89 -6.65 16.56
N GLN A 3 11.66 -6.94 16.11
CA GLN A 3 11.47 -7.52 14.78
C GLN A 3 12.10 -6.58 13.75
N PRO A 4 12.80 -7.11 12.72
CA PRO A 4 13.32 -6.28 11.65
C PRO A 4 12.17 -5.51 11.00
N GLU A 5 12.41 -4.23 10.71
CA GLU A 5 11.46 -3.40 9.98
C GLU A 5 11.22 -4.04 8.61
N LEU A 6 9.96 -4.37 8.31
CA LEU A 6 9.58 -4.88 7.00
C LEU A 6 9.61 -3.71 6.02
N ASP A 7 10.28 -3.90 4.89
CA ASP A 7 10.25 -2.94 3.79
C ASP A 7 8.87 -3.00 3.10
N THR A 8 8.12 -1.91 3.21
CA THR A 8 6.76 -1.79 2.66
C THR A 8 6.63 -0.60 1.71
N ASP A 9 7.75 -0.03 1.26
CA ASP A 9 7.75 1.15 0.41
C ASP A 9 7.45 0.77 -1.06
N PHE A 10 6.49 1.48 -1.67
CA PHE A 10 6.12 1.35 -3.09
C PHE A 10 5.81 -0.07 -3.58
N THR A 11 5.20 -0.90 -2.73
CA THR A 11 4.73 -2.25 -3.09
C THR A 11 3.44 -2.22 -3.93
N ASP A 12 3.22 -3.25 -4.75
CA ASP A 12 2.02 -3.38 -5.61
C ASP A 12 0.71 -3.64 -4.82
N GLU A 13 0.85 -4.21 -3.62
CA GLU A 13 -0.22 -4.47 -2.66
C GLU A 13 0.08 -3.73 -1.35
N ILE A 14 -0.97 -3.47 -0.55
CA ILE A 14 -0.80 -2.86 0.76
C ILE A 14 -0.24 -3.94 1.71
N VAL A 15 0.98 -3.75 2.21
CA VAL A 15 1.63 -4.68 3.15
C VAL A 15 1.60 -4.10 4.56
N CYS A 16 1.12 -4.87 5.53
CA CYS A 16 1.16 -4.46 6.92
C CYS A 16 2.62 -4.44 7.42
N PRO A 17 3.16 -3.30 7.89
CA PRO A 17 4.55 -3.21 8.34
C PRO A 17 4.81 -4.00 9.64
N TRP A 18 3.76 -4.49 10.31
CA TRP A 18 3.86 -5.18 11.59
C TRP A 18 3.87 -6.70 11.50
N CYS A 19 3.14 -7.27 10.54
CA CYS A 19 2.98 -8.72 10.40
C CYS A 19 3.26 -9.24 8.98
N GLY A 20 3.43 -8.36 8.00
CA GLY A 20 3.66 -8.74 6.60
C GLY A 20 2.39 -9.20 5.87
N TYR A 21 1.21 -9.02 6.46
CA TYR A 21 -0.05 -9.36 5.80
C TYR A 21 -0.30 -8.47 4.58
N GLU A 22 -0.63 -9.08 3.44
CA GLU A 22 -0.97 -8.40 2.19
C GLU A 22 -2.49 -8.21 2.07
N HIS A 23 -2.92 -6.95 2.00
CA HIS A 23 -4.33 -6.61 1.80
C HIS A 23 -4.64 -6.59 0.29
N ARG A 24 -5.26 -7.66 -0.21
CA ARG A 24 -5.57 -7.84 -1.65
C ARG A 24 -6.80 -7.05 -2.14
N ASP A 25 -7.73 -6.74 -1.24
CA ASP A 25 -8.92 -5.92 -1.53
C ASP A 25 -8.59 -4.42 -1.38
N LYS A 26 -7.60 -3.96 -2.14
CA LYS A 26 -7.00 -2.62 -2.03
C LYS A 26 -7.92 -1.45 -2.41
N TRP A 27 -9.07 -1.71 -3.01
CA TRP A 27 -9.99 -0.69 -3.52
C TRP A 27 -10.78 0.05 -2.43
N GLU A 28 -10.80 -0.47 -1.21
CA GLU A 28 -11.51 0.15 -0.08
C GLU A 28 -10.62 1.03 0.81
N TYR A 29 -9.31 1.04 0.57
CA TYR A 29 -8.35 1.76 1.42
C TYR A 29 -8.14 3.19 0.96
N GLN A 30 -8.02 4.10 1.93
CA GLN A 30 -7.69 5.50 1.73
C GLN A 30 -6.33 5.82 2.35
N GLU A 31 -5.65 6.84 1.84
CA GLU A 31 -4.43 7.35 2.47
C GLU A 31 -4.72 7.80 3.91
N GLY A 32 -3.80 7.52 4.84
CA GLY A 32 -3.93 7.89 6.25
C GLY A 32 -3.80 6.72 7.23
N GLU A 33 -4.32 6.91 8.45
CA GLU A 33 -4.32 5.88 9.48
C GLU A 33 -5.25 4.71 9.12
N GLN A 34 -4.70 3.50 9.10
CA GLN A 34 -5.41 2.27 8.83
C GLN A 34 -5.16 1.23 9.93
N PHE A 35 -6.05 0.24 10.03
CA PHE A 35 -5.87 -0.90 10.93
C PHE A 35 -5.64 -2.17 10.11
N CYS A 36 -4.67 -2.98 10.51
CA CYS A 36 -4.45 -4.28 9.90
C CYS A 36 -5.58 -5.25 10.30
N GLY A 37 -6.26 -5.85 9.32
CA GLY A 37 -7.31 -6.85 9.57
C GLY A 37 -6.80 -8.17 10.16
N ASP A 38 -5.51 -8.47 9.99
CA ASP A 38 -4.86 -9.69 10.51
C ASP A 38 -4.34 -9.50 11.94
N CYS A 39 -3.48 -8.51 12.17
CA CYS A 39 -2.85 -8.31 13.48
C CYS A 39 -3.48 -7.21 14.35
N GLY A 40 -4.47 -6.46 13.84
CA GLY A 40 -5.18 -5.41 14.57
C GLY A 40 -4.39 -4.13 14.85
N ARG A 41 -3.12 -4.06 14.44
CA ARG A 41 -2.25 -2.89 14.69
C ARG A 41 -2.53 -1.77 13.71
N LYS A 42 -2.40 -0.53 14.20
CA LYS A 42 -2.48 0.69 13.38
C LYS A 42 -1.23 0.86 12.53
N PHE A 43 -1.38 1.28 11.28
CA PHE A 43 -0.28 1.71 10.42
C PHE A 43 -0.73 2.93 9.59
N PHE A 44 0.22 3.67 9.05
CA PHE A 44 -0.07 4.76 8.11
C PHE A 44 0.11 4.23 6.69
N LEU A 45 -0.91 4.40 5.86
CA LEU A 45 -0.86 4.06 4.44
C LEU A 45 -0.62 5.32 3.62
N GLY A 46 0.48 5.37 2.87
CA GLY A 46 0.71 6.37 1.81
C GLY A 46 0.38 5.76 0.44
N ILE A 47 -0.30 6.50 -0.45
CA ILE A 47 -0.65 6.01 -1.78
C ILE A 47 0.07 6.83 -2.84
N HIS A 48 0.99 6.20 -3.56
CA HIS A 48 1.70 6.82 -4.67
C HIS A 48 1.17 6.35 -6.03
N THR A 49 0.49 7.24 -6.75
CA THR A 49 -0.06 6.95 -8.08
C THR A 49 0.65 7.79 -9.13
N LYS A 50 1.27 7.13 -10.12
CA LYS A 50 1.91 7.77 -11.27
C LYS A 50 1.13 7.48 -12.55
N VAL A 51 0.60 8.52 -13.19
CA VAL A 51 -0.09 8.39 -14.48
C VAL A 51 0.65 9.22 -15.53
N THR A 52 0.99 8.59 -16.66
CA THR A 52 1.66 9.25 -17.78
C THR A 52 0.93 8.95 -19.07
N TYR A 53 0.76 9.97 -19.92
CA TYR A 53 0.00 9.89 -21.15
C TYR A 53 0.86 10.25 -22.35
N SER A 54 0.62 9.59 -23.46
CA SER A 54 1.17 9.89 -24.77
C SER A 54 0.05 9.73 -25.79
N THR A 55 -0.04 10.65 -26.74
CA THR A 55 -1.07 10.66 -27.77
C THR A 55 -0.44 10.79 -29.14
N GLU A 56 -1.12 10.27 -30.16
CA GLU A 56 -0.70 10.35 -31.56
C GLU A 56 -1.81 10.94 -32.43
N ARG A 57 -1.44 11.43 -33.63
CA ARG A 57 -2.38 11.98 -34.59
C ARG A 57 -2.99 10.85 -35.42
N LEU A 58 -4.31 10.84 -35.56
CA LEU A 58 -5.02 9.99 -36.51
C LEU A 58 -5.13 10.70 -37.87
N GLU A 59 -4.75 10.00 -38.93
CA GLU A 59 -4.98 10.37 -40.34
C GLU A 59 -6.15 9.57 -40.93
#